data_AF-A0A7S3KIK7-F1
#
_entry.id   AF-A0A7S3KIK7-F1
#
_cell.length_a   1.000
_cell.length_b   1.000
_cell.length_c   1.000
_cell.angle_alpha   90.00
_cell.angle_beta   90.00
_cell.angle_gamma   90.00
#
_symmetry.space_group_name_H-M   'P 1'
#
loop_
_entity.id
_entity.type
_entity.pdbx_description
1 polymer ?
#
loop_
_entity_poly.entity_id
_entity_poly.type
_entity_poly.pdbx_seq_one_letter_code
_entity_poly.pdbx_strand_id
1 'polypeptide(L)'
;DIDKHRKEVLRIEEEIPEHLNISYFQVNCKDIRKLFAGKHASIVEKETKLIATRAREKNDELTVKFEQMESDIRKTPNNIEELQEIKDRMAALPTEILKE
;
A
#
# COMPACT_ATOMS: atom_id res chain seq x y z
N ASP A 1 1.24 3.07 -11.66
CA ASP A 1 1.00 4.49 -11.98
C ASP A 1 1.93 5.48 -11.28
N ILE A 2 2.33 5.26 -10.03
CA ILE A 2 3.29 6.12 -9.29
C ILE A 2 4.49 6.60 -10.14
N ASP A 3 5.24 5.68 -10.77
CA ASP A 3 6.42 6.06 -11.55
C ASP A 3 6.08 6.85 -12.82
N LYS A 4 4.89 6.62 -13.40
CA LYS A 4 4.39 7.43 -14.52
C LYS A 4 4.11 8.85 -14.04
N HIS A 5 3.46 9.03 -12.90
CA HIS A 5 3.20 10.36 -12.35
C HIS A 5 4.47 11.08 -11.90
N ARG A 6 5.47 10.37 -11.38
CA ARG A 6 6.81 10.94 -11.12
C ARG A 6 7.50 11.44 -12.38
N LYS A 7 7.42 10.66 -13.48
CA LYS A 7 7.95 11.09 -14.79
C LYS A 7 7.22 12.32 -15.33
N GLU A 8 5.90 12.39 -15.17
CA GLU A 8 5.12 13.56 -15.60
C GLU A 8 5.49 14.83 -14.82
N VAL A 9 5.80 14.74 -13.52
CA VAL A 9 6.31 15.89 -12.73
C VAL A 9 7.60 16.43 -13.36
N LEU A 10 8.57 15.55 -13.63
CA LEU A 10 9.83 15.95 -14.26
C LEU A 10 9.61 16.57 -15.63
N ARG A 11 8.73 15.96 -16.45
CA ARG A 11 8.37 16.48 -17.77
C ARG A 11 7.79 17.88 -17.70
N ILE A 12 6.90 18.15 -16.74
CA ILE A 12 6.28 19.47 -16.55
C ILE A 12 7.30 20.52 -16.10
N GLU A 13 8.24 20.15 -15.24
CA GLU A 13 9.30 21.05 -14.78
C GLU A 13 10.31 21.38 -15.89
N GLU A 14 10.57 20.44 -16.80
CA GLU A 14 11.43 20.61 -17.98
C GLU A 14 10.74 21.42 -19.10
N GLU A 15 9.47 21.11 -19.42
CA GLU A 15 8.76 21.70 -20.58
C GLU A 15 8.27 23.13 -20.32
N ILE A 16 7.75 23.43 -19.13
CA ILE A 16 7.13 24.74 -18.83
C ILE A 16 8.16 25.60 -18.12
N PRO A 17 8.73 26.69 -18.68
CA PRO A 17 9.72 27.54 -17.99
C PRO A 17 9.14 28.31 -16.78
N GLU A 18 9.98 28.88 -15.90
CA GLU A 18 9.47 29.77 -14.83
C GLU A 18 8.97 31.11 -15.36
N HIS A 19 9.63 31.62 -16.40
CA HIS A 19 9.29 32.87 -17.06
C HIS A 19 9.36 32.70 -18.57
N LEU A 20 8.38 33.27 -19.28
CA LEU A 20 8.31 33.27 -20.74
C LEU A 20 8.26 34.72 -21.22
N ASN A 21 9.24 35.13 -22.01
CA ASN A 21 9.28 36.47 -22.59
C ASN A 21 8.61 36.45 -23.97
N ILE A 22 7.59 37.29 -24.15
CA ILE A 22 6.87 37.47 -25.41
C ILE A 22 6.93 38.95 -25.78
N SER A 23 7.77 39.29 -26.74
CA SER A 23 8.07 40.68 -27.15
C SER A 23 8.50 41.54 -25.96
N TYR A 24 7.63 42.43 -25.49
CA TYR A 24 7.90 43.35 -24.37
C TYR A 24 7.30 42.88 -23.04
N PHE A 25 6.66 41.72 -23.03
CA PHE A 25 6.00 41.17 -21.84
C PHE A 25 6.78 39.99 -21.28
N GLN A 26 6.92 39.94 -19.96
CA GLN A 26 7.39 38.76 -19.24
C GLN A 26 6.20 38.11 -18.55
N VAL A 27 5.87 36.89 -18.97
CA VAL A 27 4.83 36.07 -18.37
C VAL A 27 5.46 35.20 -17.29
N ASN A 28 4.91 35.24 -16.09
CA ASN A 28 5.30 34.35 -15.01
C ASN A 28 4.50 33.03 -15.12
N CYS A 29 5.21 31.93 -15.35
CA CYS A 29 4.65 30.59 -15.49
C CYS A 29 4.87 29.71 -14.24
N LYS A 30 5.52 30.25 -13.21
CA LYS A 30 5.90 29.53 -11.98
C LYS A 30 4.70 28.93 -11.26
N ASP A 31 3.61 29.67 -11.13
CA ASP A 31 2.42 29.22 -10.40
C ASP A 31 1.70 28.10 -11.15
N ILE A 32 1.63 28.21 -12.48
CA ILE A 32 1.05 27.18 -13.35
C ILE A 32 1.90 25.90 -13.31
N ARG A 33 3.23 26.03 -13.43
CA ARG A 33 4.17 24.90 -13.30
C ARG A 33 3.97 24.18 -11.97
N LYS A 34 3.97 24.91 -10.86
CA LYS A 34 3.75 24.35 -9.51
C LYS A 34 2.39 23.69 -9.36
N LEU A 35 1.33 24.27 -9.92
CA LEU A 35 -0.01 23.69 -9.86
C LEU A 35 -0.06 22.32 -10.55
N PHE A 36 0.50 22.21 -11.75
CA PHE A 36 0.49 20.95 -12.51
C PHE A 36 1.40 19.89 -11.89
N ALA A 37 2.63 20.24 -11.53
CA ALA A 37 3.54 19.35 -10.83
C ALA A 37 2.96 18.89 -9.48
N GLY A 38 2.37 19.82 -8.72
CA GLY A 38 1.74 19.55 -7.43
C GLY A 38 0.56 18.58 -7.51
N LYS A 39 -0.23 18.63 -8.59
CA LYS A 39 -1.31 17.64 -8.81
C LYS A 39 -0.76 16.22 -8.94
N HIS A 40 0.25 16.02 -9.78
CA HIS A 40 0.86 14.70 -9.95
C HIS A 40 1.57 14.22 -8.68
N ALA A 41 2.27 15.10 -7.97
CA ALA A 41 2.87 14.79 -6.68
C ALA A 41 1.82 14.36 -5.64
N SER A 42 0.67 15.04 -5.57
CA SER A 42 -0.41 14.68 -4.65
C SER A 42 -1.02 13.31 -4.98
N ILE A 43 -1.13 12.95 -6.26
CA ILE A 43 -1.59 11.62 -6.67
C ILE A 43 -0.61 10.55 -6.18
N VAL A 44 0.70 10.75 -6.41
CA VAL A 44 1.75 9.83 -5.96
C VAL A 44 1.70 9.63 -4.44
N GLU A 45 1.54 10.70 -3.68
CA GLU A 45 1.45 10.62 -2.23
C GLU A 45 0.23 9.80 -1.79
N LYS A 46 -0.94 10.05 -2.40
CA LYS A 46 -2.18 9.31 -2.11
C LYS A 46 -2.07 7.84 -2.46
N GLU A 47 -1.52 7.52 -3.62
CA GLU A 47 -1.29 6.13 -4.04
C GLU A 47 -0.34 5.42 -3.08
N THR A 48 0.77 6.07 -2.69
CA THR A 48 1.73 5.51 -1.75
C THR A 48 1.09 5.23 -0.39
N LYS A 49 0.31 6.19 0.14
CA LYS A 49 -0.43 6.01 1.39
C LYS A 49 -1.44 4.87 1.29
N LEU A 50 -2.18 4.77 0.19
CA LEU A 50 -3.16 3.70 -0.01
C LEU A 50 -2.49 2.32 0.00
N ILE A 51 -1.35 2.17 -0.69
CA ILE A 51 -0.58 0.92 -0.70
C ILE A 51 -0.11 0.57 0.72
N ALA A 52 0.45 1.55 1.44
CA ALA A 52 0.91 1.34 2.80
C ALA A 52 -0.24 0.93 3.74
N THR A 53 -1.39 1.59 3.64
CA THR A 53 -2.59 1.24 4.43
C THR A 53 -3.05 -0.18 4.12
N ARG A 54 -3.18 -0.56 2.84
CA ARG A 54 -3.60 -1.91 2.45
C ARG A 54 -2.62 -2.98 2.91
N ALA A 55 -1.31 -2.71 2.80
CA ALA A 55 -0.28 -3.63 3.28
C ALA A 55 -0.39 -3.83 4.80
N ARG A 56 -0.63 -2.75 5.53
CA ARG A 56 -0.85 -2.80 6.98
C ARG A 56 -2.11 -3.59 7.34
N GLU A 57 -3.25 -3.27 6.71
CA GLU A 57 -4.51 -3.97 6.93
C GLU A 57 -4.37 -5.47 6.65
N LYS A 58 -3.67 -5.85 5.58
CA LYS A 58 -3.40 -7.25 5.26
C LYS A 58 -2.49 -7.93 6.27
N ASN A 59 -1.46 -7.24 6.75
CA ASN A 59 -0.58 -7.75 7.78
C ASN A 59 -1.31 -7.95 9.11
N ASP A 60 -2.16 -6.99 9.49
CA ASP A 60 -2.96 -7.05 10.71
C ASP A 60 -3.99 -8.21 10.61
N GLU A 61 -4.67 -8.36 9.47
CA GLU A 61 -5.56 -9.49 9.18
C GLU A 61 -4.82 -10.83 9.33
N LEU A 62 -3.63 -10.94 8.74
CA LEU A 62 -2.82 -12.15 8.81
C LEU A 62 -2.38 -12.45 10.24
N THR A 63 -1.93 -11.43 10.97
CA THR A 63 -1.50 -11.56 12.37
C THR A 63 -2.63 -12.10 13.24
N VAL A 64 -3.84 -11.53 13.11
CA VAL A 64 -5.02 -12.00 13.86
C VAL A 64 -5.36 -13.45 13.53
N LYS A 65 -5.30 -13.85 12.25
CA LYS A 65 -5.50 -15.27 11.87
C LYS A 65 -4.47 -16.18 12.52
N PHE A 66 -3.20 -15.79 12.55
CA PHE A 66 -2.15 -16.56 13.19
C PHE A 66 -2.30 -16.65 14.71
N GLU A 67 -2.68 -15.55 15.38
CA GLU A 67 -2.98 -15.55 16.81
C GLU A 67 -4.16 -16.47 17.15
N GLN A 68 -5.21 -16.46 16.32
CA GLN A 68 -6.36 -17.35 16.45
C GLN A 68 -5.93 -18.83 16.31
N MET A 69 -5.13 -19.13 15.28
CA MET A 69 -4.57 -20.47 15.07
C MET A 69 -3.70 -20.91 16.25
N GLU A 70 -2.85 -20.03 16.78
CA GLU A 70 -2.01 -20.32 17.95
C GLU A 70 -2.86 -20.60 19.21
N SER A 71 -3.92 -19.81 19.42
CA SER A 71 -4.85 -19.99 20.54
C SER A 71 -5.58 -21.33 20.47
N ASP A 72 -6.06 -21.71 19.28
CA ASP A 72 -6.74 -22.99 19.05
C ASP A 72 -5.84 -24.19 19.33
N ILE A 73 -4.56 -24.14 18.92
CA ILE A 73 -3.59 -25.21 19.19
C ILE A 73 -3.22 -25.28 20.68
N ARG A 74 -3.10 -24.14 21.35
CA ARG A 74 -2.70 -24.06 22.77
C ARG A 74 -3.83 -24.37 23.73
N LYS A 75 -5.06 -24.51 23.25
CA LYS A 75 -6.22 -24.81 24.09
C LYS A 75 -6.04 -26.19 24.74
N THR A 76 -6.01 -26.25 26.07
CA THR A 76 -5.95 -27.52 26.79
C THR A 76 -7.25 -28.30 26.57
N PRO A 77 -7.22 -29.48 25.94
CA PRO A 77 -8.42 -30.26 25.67
C PRO A 77 -8.94 -30.89 26.96
N ASN A 78 -10.26 -30.85 27.17
CA ASN A 78 -10.91 -31.44 28.33
C ASN A 78 -11.38 -32.88 28.07
N ASN A 79 -11.61 -33.22 26.79
CA ASN A 79 -12.13 -34.52 26.35
C ASN A 79 -11.29 -35.09 25.19
N ILE A 80 -11.37 -36.42 24.97
CA ILE A 80 -10.63 -37.13 23.91
C ILE A 80 -11.02 -36.62 22.51
N GLU A 81 -12.29 -36.26 22.30
CA GLU A 81 -12.81 -35.74 21.03
C GLU A 81 -12.18 -34.38 20.67
N GLU A 82 -12.07 -33.46 21.64
CA GLU A 82 -11.39 -32.16 21.47
C GLU A 82 -9.90 -32.35 21.13
N LEU A 83 -9.28 -33.37 21.70
CA LEU A 83 -7.88 -33.74 21.45
C LEU A 83 -7.68 -34.22 20.00
N GLN A 84 -8.67 -34.93 19.46
CA GLN A 84 -8.66 -35.44 18.10
C GLN A 84 -8.89 -34.31 17.09
N GLU A 85 -9.81 -33.38 17.36
CA GLU A 85 -10.00 -32.18 16.54
C GLU A 85 -8.75 -31.29 16.48
N ILE A 86 -8.06 -31.06 17.60
CA ILE A 86 -6.82 -30.26 17.62
C ILE A 86 -5.74 -30.94 16.76
N LYS A 87 -5.59 -32.26 16.85
CA LYS A 87 -4.63 -33.03 16.05
C LYS A 87 -4.91 -32.92 14.54
N ASP A 88 -6.18 -33.07 14.14
CA ASP A 88 -6.58 -32.99 12.73
C ASP A 88 -6.39 -31.56 12.18
N ARG A 89 -6.69 -30.53 12.98
CA ARG A 89 -6.38 -29.12 12.64
C ARG A 89 -4.88 -28.86 12.52
N MET A 90 -4.06 -29.36 13.44
CA MET A 90 -2.59 -29.24 13.36
C MET A 90 -2.01 -29.90 12.10
N ALA A 91 -2.64 -30.97 11.60
CA ALA A 91 -2.25 -31.60 10.34
C ALA A 91 -2.68 -30.80 9.10
N ALA A 92 -3.81 -30.08 9.18
CA ALA A 92 -4.33 -29.23 8.10
C ALA A 92 -3.60 -27.88 7.97
N LEU A 93 -3.20 -27.29 9.10
CA LEU A 93 -2.52 -25.99 9.23
C LEU A 93 -1.36 -25.75 8.25
N PRO A 94 -0.38 -26.65 8.07
CA PRO A 94 0.71 -26.46 7.12
C PRO A 94 0.21 -26.29 5.68
N THR A 95 -0.88 -26.98 5.34
CA THR A 95 -1.46 -26.95 3.99
C THR A 95 -2.26 -25.68 3.73
N GLU A 96 -2.87 -25.11 4.77
CA GLU A 96 -3.57 -23.83 4.69
C GLU A 96 -2.60 -22.64 4.61
N ILE A 97 -1.52 -22.66 5.40
CA ILE A 97 -0.47 -21.63 5.36
C ILE A 97 0.26 -21.60 4.00
N LEU A 98 0.40 -22.76 3.34
CA LEU A 98 1.02 -22.85 2.00
C LEU A 98 0.12 -22.34 0.85
N LYS A 99 -1.17 -22.09 1.10
CA LYS A 99 -2.14 -21.64 0.09
C LYS A 99 -2.39 -20.12 0.09
N GLU A 100 -2.16 -19.43 1.20
CA GLU A 100 -2.18 -17.95 1.30
C GLU A 100 -0.86 -17.35 0.82
#